data_AF-A0A6H1K833-F1
#
_entry.id   AF-A0A6H1K833-F1
#
_cell.length_a   1.000
_cell.length_b   1.000
_cell.length_c   1.000
_cell.angle_alpha   90.00
_cell.angle_beta   90.00
_cell.angle_gamma   90.00
#
_symmetry.space_group_name_H-M   'P 1'
#
loop_
_entity.id
_entity.type
_entity.pdbx_description
1 polymer ?
#
loop_
_entity_poly.entity_id
_entity_poly.type
_entity_poly.pdbx_seq_one_letter_code
_entity_poly.pdbx_strand_id
1 'polypeptide(L)'
;MSAVLGALVGALATGGGAYISGRYAAKTQKKQARREVYRVFLSELTSVHMQIAKIRELLFYLNPHGEADPNTIKAELADLKVKVGRLRDLEVGVRLEGPQSVASPANEATRQVSRIEHRLEFAHSRNLQDNDLLRVMEVVEGEYGSLDELVGRVHCEAPKHL
;
A
#
# COMPACT_ATOMS: atom_id res chain seq x y z
N MET A 1 67.04 -19.77 16.81
CA MET A 1 66.34 -19.17 15.66
C MET A 1 65.17 -20.07 15.25
N SER A 2 63.99 -19.93 15.86
CA SER A 2 62.74 -20.59 15.41
C SER A 2 61.53 -19.88 16.01
N ALA A 3 61.11 -18.77 15.42
CA ALA A 3 59.84 -18.11 15.80
C ALA A 3 59.34 -17.18 14.68
N VAL A 4 59.36 -17.61 13.43
CA VAL A 4 58.68 -16.88 12.33
C VAL A 4 58.09 -17.91 11.36
N LEU A 5 57.10 -18.68 11.82
CA LEU A 5 56.29 -19.53 10.92
C LEU A 5 54.91 -19.91 11.49
N GLY A 6 54.45 -19.24 12.56
CA GLY A 6 53.11 -19.45 13.13
C GLY A 6 52.04 -18.44 12.68
N ALA A 7 52.44 -17.29 12.12
CA ALA A 7 51.52 -16.16 11.90
C ALA A 7 50.85 -16.14 10.52
N LEU A 8 51.27 -16.96 9.56
CA LEU A 8 50.74 -16.88 8.19
C LEU A 8 49.56 -17.82 7.90
N VAL A 9 49.30 -18.82 8.75
CA VAL A 9 48.20 -19.77 8.55
C VAL A 9 46.86 -19.26 9.13
N GLY A 10 46.90 -18.28 10.03
CA GLY A 10 45.70 -17.69 10.64
C GLY A 10 44.96 -16.67 9.77
N ALA A 11 45.55 -16.19 8.67
CA ALA A 11 44.93 -15.13 7.84
C ALA A 11 44.06 -15.68 6.70
N LEU A 12 44.20 -16.95 6.31
CA LEU A 12 43.43 -17.56 5.23
C LEU A 12 42.17 -18.31 5.70
N ALA A 13 42.07 -18.66 6.98
CA ALA A 13 40.87 -19.29 7.53
C ALA A 13 39.74 -18.28 7.86
N THR A 14 40.10 -17.02 8.14
CA THR A 14 39.17 -15.98 8.61
C THR A 14 38.64 -15.08 7.48
N GLY A 15 39.14 -15.24 6.25
CA GLY A 15 38.65 -14.52 5.06
C GLY A 15 37.39 -15.14 4.46
N GLY A 16 37.23 -16.47 4.54
CA GLY A 16 36.07 -17.17 3.99
C GLY A 16 34.79 -16.98 4.82
N GLY A 17 34.92 -16.97 6.15
CA GLY A 17 33.77 -16.83 7.06
C GLY A 17 33.12 -15.46 7.06
N ALA A 18 33.89 -14.38 6.97
CA ALA A 18 33.38 -13.00 6.97
C ALA A 18 32.75 -12.59 5.63
N TYR A 19 33.30 -13.09 4.51
CA TYR A 19 32.74 -12.80 3.19
C TYR A 19 31.43 -13.55 2.94
N ILE A 20 31.31 -14.76 3.49
CA ILE A 20 30.07 -15.54 3.50
C ILE A 20 29.09 -14.91 4.51
N SER A 21 29.50 -14.58 5.74
CA SER A 21 28.58 -13.98 6.74
C SER A 21 28.04 -12.62 6.31
N GLY A 22 28.84 -11.77 5.66
CA GLY A 22 28.39 -10.46 5.16
C GLY A 22 27.38 -10.55 4.02
N ARG A 23 27.55 -11.50 3.08
CA ARG A 23 26.57 -11.74 2.01
C ARG A 23 25.28 -12.37 2.52
N TYR A 24 25.36 -13.26 3.50
CA TYR A 24 24.18 -13.84 4.13
C TYR A 24 23.43 -12.81 4.99
N ALA A 25 24.15 -11.99 5.77
CA ALA A 25 23.57 -10.88 6.54
C ALA A 25 22.93 -9.82 5.62
N ALA A 26 23.56 -9.47 4.50
CA ALA A 26 22.98 -8.55 3.52
C ALA A 26 21.73 -9.15 2.83
N LYS A 27 21.73 -10.46 2.55
CA LYS A 27 20.56 -11.16 2.00
C LYS A 27 19.40 -11.22 3.00
N THR A 28 19.67 -11.52 4.27
CA THR A 28 18.63 -11.54 5.31
C THR A 28 18.08 -10.15 5.59
N GLN A 29 18.93 -9.12 5.61
CA GLN A 29 18.51 -7.72 5.78
C GLN A 29 17.64 -7.23 4.62
N LYS A 30 18.00 -7.54 3.37
CA LYS A 30 17.14 -7.24 2.20
C LYS A 30 15.79 -7.97 2.27
N LYS A 31 15.80 -9.25 2.66
CA LYS A 31 14.56 -10.01 2.84
C LYS A 31 13.67 -9.42 3.93
N GLN A 32 14.25 -8.98 5.04
CA GLN A 32 13.52 -8.35 6.14
C GLN A 32 12.97 -6.98 5.76
N ALA A 33 13.74 -6.15 5.06
CA ALA A 33 13.27 -4.86 4.53
C ALA A 33 12.09 -5.04 3.56
N ARG A 34 12.17 -6.03 2.66
CA ARG A 34 11.08 -6.37 1.74
C ARG A 34 9.80 -6.79 2.46
N ARG A 35 9.92 -7.64 3.49
CA ARG A 35 8.78 -8.05 4.32
C ARG A 35 8.13 -6.86 5.00
N GLU A 36 8.93 -5.93 5.50
CA GLU A 36 8.42 -4.73 6.15
C GLU A 36 7.67 -3.83 5.16
N VAL A 37 8.24 -3.58 3.97
CA VAL A 37 7.58 -2.81 2.92
C VAL A 37 6.21 -3.41 2.57
N TYR A 38 6.13 -4.73 2.41
CA TYR A 38 4.84 -5.39 2.13
C TYR A 38 3.86 -5.27 3.29
N ARG A 39 4.33 -5.45 4.53
CA ARG A 39 3.47 -5.33 5.71
C ARG A 39 2.88 -3.92 5.82
N VAL A 40 3.71 -2.90 5.66
CA VAL A 40 3.29 -1.49 5.72
C VAL A 40 2.35 -1.18 4.55
N PHE A 41 2.66 -1.63 3.34
CA PHE A 41 1.78 -1.46 2.18
C PHE A 41 0.40 -2.10 2.39
N LEU A 42 0.34 -3.35 2.87
CA LEU A 42 -0.93 -4.06 3.13
C LEU A 42 -1.76 -3.34 4.21
N SER A 43 -1.10 -2.87 5.26
CA SER A 43 -1.74 -2.11 6.33
C SER A 43 -2.32 -0.81 5.80
N GLU A 44 -1.55 -0.06 5.02
CA GLU A 44 -1.99 1.22 4.44
C GLU A 44 -3.13 0.99 3.43
N LEU A 45 -3.02 -0.01 2.56
CA LEU A 45 -4.06 -0.37 1.59
C LEU A 45 -5.38 -0.70 2.28
N THR A 46 -5.31 -1.48 3.37
CA THR A 46 -6.51 -1.84 4.16
C THR A 46 -7.10 -0.61 4.83
N SER A 47 -6.26 0.27 5.40
CA SER A 47 -6.73 1.52 6.01
C SER A 47 -7.41 2.42 4.99
N VAL A 48 -6.85 2.56 3.78
CA VAL A 48 -7.43 3.36 2.70
C VAL A 48 -8.74 2.76 2.22
N HIS A 49 -8.81 1.44 2.05
CA HIS A 49 -10.02 0.73 1.64
C HIS A 49 -11.18 0.99 2.62
N MET A 50 -10.94 0.84 3.93
CA MET A 50 -11.94 1.13 4.96
C MET A 50 -12.37 2.60 4.98
N GLN A 51 -11.44 3.53 4.75
CA GLN A 51 -11.75 4.95 4.72
C GLN A 51 -12.59 5.34 3.50
N ILE A 52 -12.32 4.75 2.33
CA ILE A 52 -13.17 4.92 1.14
C ILE A 52 -14.58 4.41 1.42
N ALA A 53 -14.73 3.26 2.10
CA ALA A 53 -16.04 2.75 2.51
C ALA A 53 -16.80 3.75 3.40
N LYS A 54 -16.11 4.30 4.40
CA LYS A 54 -16.67 5.31 5.32
C LYS A 54 -17.10 6.57 4.59
N ILE A 55 -16.26 7.10 3.68
CA ILE A 55 -16.59 8.32 2.94
C ILE A 55 -17.77 8.08 2.00
N ARG A 56 -17.85 6.91 1.36
CA ARG A 56 -19.01 6.53 0.54
C ARG A 56 -20.29 6.51 1.37
N GLU A 57 -20.26 5.88 2.54
CA GLU A 57 -21.38 5.85 3.48
C GLU A 57 -21.84 7.27 3.85
N LEU A 58 -20.89 8.12 4.27
CA LEU A 58 -21.17 9.50 4.63
C LEU A 58 -21.74 10.30 3.46
N LEU A 59 -21.15 10.18 2.26
CA LEU A 59 -21.44 11.06 1.13
C LEU A 59 -22.70 10.65 0.35
N PHE A 60 -22.95 9.35 0.17
CA PHE A 60 -24.04 8.86 -0.66
C PHE A 60 -25.25 8.36 0.11
N TYR A 61 -25.08 7.99 1.38
CA TYR A 61 -26.18 7.42 2.17
C TYR A 61 -26.62 8.36 3.29
N LEU A 62 -25.69 8.99 4.02
CA LEU A 62 -26.05 9.83 5.17
C LEU A 62 -26.27 11.31 4.80
N ASN A 63 -25.43 11.88 3.92
CA ASN A 63 -25.50 13.29 3.53
C ASN A 63 -26.83 13.67 2.82
N PRO A 64 -27.41 12.87 1.91
CA PRO A 64 -28.69 13.20 1.28
C PRO A 64 -29.86 13.29 2.29
N HIS A 65 -29.73 12.65 3.45
CA HIS A 65 -30.72 12.70 4.53
C HIS A 65 -30.42 13.78 5.58
N GLY A 66 -29.36 14.58 5.38
CA GLY A 66 -28.91 15.59 6.33
C GLY A 66 -28.29 15.01 7.61
N GLU A 67 -27.92 13.72 7.59
CA GLU A 67 -27.42 12.99 8.76
C GLU A 67 -25.88 13.06 8.88
N ALA A 68 -25.19 13.55 7.85
CA ALA A 68 -23.74 13.75 7.86
C ALA A 68 -23.36 15.24 7.85
N ASP A 69 -22.45 15.63 8.74
CA ASP A 69 -21.89 16.99 8.76
C ASP A 69 -20.89 17.18 7.59
N PRO A 70 -21.06 18.23 6.76
CA PRO A 70 -20.14 18.51 5.65
C PRO A 70 -18.68 18.69 6.07
N ASN A 71 -18.41 19.21 7.28
CA ASN A 71 -17.03 19.38 7.76
C ASN A 71 -16.39 18.03 8.07
N THR A 72 -17.16 17.07 8.58
CA THR A 72 -16.72 15.69 8.78
C THR A 72 -16.34 15.03 7.46
N ILE A 73 -17.18 15.16 6.42
CA ILE A 73 -16.88 14.62 5.08
C ILE A 73 -15.58 15.23 4.53
N LYS A 74 -15.42 16.55 4.66
CA LYS A 74 -14.23 17.27 4.22
C LYS A 74 -12.96 16.80 4.95
N ALA A 75 -13.04 16.58 6.26
CA ALA A 75 -11.92 16.09 7.06
C ALA A 75 -11.50 14.68 6.65
N GLU A 76 -12.48 13.79 6.42
CA GLU A 76 -12.23 12.42 5.95
C GLU A 76 -11.60 12.40 4.55
N LEU A 77 -12.06 13.25 3.63
CA LEU A 77 -11.45 13.39 2.30
C LEU A 77 -10.00 13.89 2.38
N ALA A 78 -9.72 14.86 3.26
CA ALA A 78 -8.37 15.37 3.45
C ALA A 78 -7.42 14.29 4.01
N ASP A 79 -7.87 13.51 4.98
CA ASP A 79 -7.09 12.37 5.52
C ASP A 79 -6.90 11.28 4.47
N LEU A 80 -7.94 10.94 3.70
CA LEU A 80 -7.85 10.00 2.58
C LEU A 80 -6.76 10.44 1.60
N LYS A 81 -6.73 11.71 1.19
CA LYS A 81 -5.72 12.24 0.27
C LYS A 81 -4.30 11.99 0.76
N VAL A 82 -4.04 12.21 2.06
CA VAL A 82 -2.73 11.96 2.68
C VAL A 82 -2.38 10.48 2.61
N LYS A 83 -3.31 9.59 2.96
CA LYS A 83 -3.08 8.14 2.89
C LYS A 83 -2.88 7.62 1.48
N VAL A 84 -3.62 8.14 0.50
CA VAL A 84 -3.42 7.80 -0.93
C VAL A 84 -2.02 8.20 -1.40
N GLY A 85 -1.52 9.36 -0.97
CA GLY A 85 -0.14 9.78 -1.22
C GLY A 85 0.88 8.78 -0.66
N ARG A 86 0.73 8.40 0.62
CA ARG A 86 1.59 7.40 1.27
C ARG A 86 1.51 6.03 0.61
N LEU A 87 0.32 5.59 0.22
CA LEU A 87 0.10 4.33 -0.46
C LEU A 87 0.84 4.28 -1.80
N ARG A 88 0.84 5.38 -2.56
CA ARG A 88 1.62 5.49 -3.81
C ARG A 88 3.12 5.35 -3.58
N ASP A 89 3.66 5.99 -2.54
CA ASP A 89 5.08 5.88 -2.21
C ASP A 89 5.46 4.44 -1.82
N LEU A 90 4.58 3.76 -1.06
CA LEU A 90 4.76 2.37 -0.68
C LEU A 90 4.63 1.41 -1.87
N GLU A 91 3.70 1.66 -2.80
CA GLU A 91 3.56 0.88 -4.05
C GLU A 91 4.86 0.84 -4.83
N VAL A 92 5.59 1.97 -4.91
CA VAL A 92 6.89 2.00 -5.58
C VAL A 92 7.88 1.02 -4.92
N GLY A 93 7.89 0.95 -3.60
CA GLY A 93 8.68 -0.03 -2.85
C GLY A 93 8.25 -1.46 -3.16
N VAL A 94 6.94 -1.74 -3.19
CA VAL A 94 6.40 -3.05 -3.57
C VAL A 94 6.76 -3.39 -5.02
N ARG A 95 6.78 -2.43 -5.94
CA ARG A 95 7.10 -2.69 -7.35
C ARG A 95 8.58 -2.99 -7.57
N LEU A 96 9.46 -2.31 -6.85
CA LEU A 96 10.91 -2.49 -6.99
C LEU A 96 11.40 -3.78 -6.32
N GLU A 97 10.77 -4.18 -5.20
CA GLU A 97 11.18 -5.35 -4.42
C GLU A 97 10.26 -6.57 -4.66
N GLY A 98 9.10 -6.35 -5.28
CA GLY A 98 8.01 -7.29 -5.56
C GLY A 98 8.31 -8.43 -6.51
N PRO A 99 7.80 -9.65 -6.28
CA PRO A 99 7.45 -10.50 -7.40
C PRO A 99 6.29 -9.86 -8.18
N GLN A 100 6.25 -10.09 -9.49
CA GLN A 100 5.23 -9.51 -10.37
C GLN A 100 3.80 -9.89 -9.98
N SER A 101 3.61 -11.06 -9.36
CA SER A 101 2.34 -11.54 -8.81
C SER A 101 1.75 -10.62 -7.74
N VAL A 102 2.58 -9.87 -7.01
CA VAL A 102 2.16 -8.89 -5.99
C VAL A 102 2.23 -7.47 -6.54
N ALA A 103 3.28 -7.13 -7.28
CA ALA A 103 3.50 -5.78 -7.79
C ALA A 103 2.39 -5.34 -8.78
N SER A 104 1.95 -6.24 -9.67
CA SER A 104 0.90 -5.92 -10.64
C SER A 104 -0.45 -5.56 -9.98
N PRO A 105 -1.03 -6.40 -9.09
CA PRO A 105 -2.27 -6.05 -8.41
C PRO A 105 -2.10 -4.87 -7.44
N ALA A 106 -0.94 -4.69 -6.80
CA ALA A 106 -0.66 -3.52 -5.96
C ALA A 106 -0.71 -2.20 -6.73
N ASN A 107 -0.10 -2.17 -7.93
CA ASN A 107 -0.15 -1.01 -8.82
C ASN A 107 -1.59 -0.72 -9.28
N GLU A 108 -2.35 -1.74 -9.70
CA GLU A 108 -3.74 -1.54 -10.12
C GLU A 108 -4.63 -1.07 -8.96
N ALA A 109 -4.48 -1.65 -7.77
CA ALA A 109 -5.21 -1.21 -6.57
C ALA A 109 -4.93 0.26 -6.26
N THR A 110 -3.66 0.67 -6.31
CA THR A 110 -3.23 2.06 -6.05
C THR A 110 -3.80 3.04 -7.09
N ARG A 111 -3.84 2.65 -8.37
CA ARG A 111 -4.48 3.44 -9.43
C ARG A 111 -5.99 3.55 -9.21
N GLN A 112 -6.64 2.46 -8.81
CA GLN A 112 -8.07 2.44 -8.57
C GLN A 112 -8.47 3.29 -7.37
N VAL A 113 -7.73 3.18 -6.27
CA VAL A 113 -7.84 4.07 -5.10
C VAL A 113 -7.76 5.55 -5.52
N SER A 114 -6.81 5.88 -6.39
CA SER A 114 -6.63 7.25 -6.88
C SER A 114 -7.82 7.74 -7.72
N ARG A 115 -8.39 6.87 -8.56
CA ARG A 115 -9.60 7.21 -9.33
C ARG A 115 -10.79 7.48 -8.40
N ILE A 116 -10.99 6.62 -7.42
CA ILE A 116 -12.07 6.74 -6.45
C ILE A 116 -11.90 8.02 -5.62
N GLU A 117 -10.69 8.31 -5.11
CA GLU A 117 -10.40 9.55 -4.36
C GLU A 117 -10.78 10.80 -5.16
N HIS A 118 -10.35 10.90 -6.42
CA HIS A 118 -10.73 12.02 -7.29
C HIS A 118 -12.24 12.13 -7.52
N ARG A 119 -12.96 11.01 -7.65
CA ARG A 119 -14.42 11.02 -7.81
C ARG A 119 -15.15 11.43 -6.54
N LEU A 120 -14.68 11.00 -5.38
CA LEU A 120 -15.24 11.40 -4.09
C LEU A 120 -14.99 12.89 -3.82
N GLU A 121 -13.80 13.40 -4.12
CA GLU A 121 -13.51 14.85 -4.07
C GLU A 121 -14.42 15.63 -5.03
N PHE A 122 -14.61 15.12 -6.25
CA PHE A 122 -15.53 15.73 -7.23
C PHE A 122 -16.98 15.74 -6.73
N ALA A 123 -17.46 14.63 -6.18
CA ALA A 123 -18.82 14.50 -5.66
C ALA A 123 -19.08 15.45 -4.48
N HIS A 124 -18.09 15.65 -3.59
CA HIS A 124 -18.23 16.55 -2.46
C HIS A 124 -18.13 18.04 -2.84
N SER A 125 -17.24 18.39 -3.78
CA SER A 125 -16.99 19.78 -4.16
C SER A 125 -18.07 20.38 -5.06
N ARG A 126 -18.81 19.54 -5.78
CA ARG A 126 -19.91 19.95 -6.65
C ARG A 126 -21.21 19.75 -5.88
N ASN A 127 -22.04 20.80 -5.83
CA ASN A 127 -23.44 20.66 -5.42
C ASN A 127 -24.20 19.95 -6.56
N LEU A 128 -23.95 18.65 -6.73
CA LEU A 128 -24.51 17.85 -7.81
C LEU A 128 -26.03 17.79 -7.65
N GLN A 129 -26.76 17.82 -8.77
CA GLN A 129 -28.17 17.49 -8.75
C GLN A 129 -28.34 15.99 -8.48
N ASP A 130 -29.48 15.58 -7.93
CA ASP A 130 -29.75 14.20 -7.51
C ASP A 130 -29.44 13.15 -8.60
N ASN A 131 -29.76 13.44 -9.86
CA ASN A 131 -29.48 12.55 -10.99
C ASN A 131 -27.97 12.40 -11.28
N ASP A 132 -27.19 13.46 -11.10
CA ASP A 132 -25.74 13.41 -11.30
C ASP A 132 -25.05 12.74 -10.11
N LEU A 133 -25.56 12.95 -8.89
CA LEU A 133 -25.08 12.28 -7.69
C LEU A 133 -25.28 10.77 -7.79
N LEU A 134 -26.46 10.31 -8.26
CA LEU A 134 -26.76 8.89 -8.46
C LEU A 134 -25.79 8.25 -9.45
N ARG A 135 -25.51 8.91 -10.58
CA ARG A 135 -24.55 8.42 -11.59
C ARG A 135 -23.13 8.33 -11.04
N VAL A 136 -22.70 9.32 -10.28
CA VAL A 136 -21.37 9.28 -9.64
C VAL A 136 -21.30 8.15 -8.61
N MET A 137 -22.37 7.97 -7.81
CA MET A 137 -22.49 6.86 -6.86
C MET A 137 -22.34 5.52 -7.58
N GLU A 138 -23.13 5.23 -8.62
CA GLU A 138 -23.05 3.96 -9.37
C GLU A 138 -21.65 3.65 -9.89
N VAL A 139 -20.95 4.66 -10.40
CA VAL A 139 -19.58 4.48 -10.89
C VAL A 139 -18.61 4.22 -9.74
N VAL A 140 -18.74 4.95 -8.63
CA VAL A 140 -17.90 4.75 -7.43
C VAL A 140 -18.17 3.37 -6.80
N GLU A 141 -19.42 2.89 -6.81
CA GLU A 141 -19.78 1.54 -6.35
C GLU A 141 -19.10 0.47 -7.20
N GLY A 142 -19.16 0.58 -8.53
CA GLY A 142 -18.49 -0.36 -9.43
C GLY A 142 -16.97 -0.35 -9.29
N GLU A 143 -16.37 0.84 -9.17
CA GLU A 143 -14.93 1.00 -8.92
C GLU A 143 -14.56 0.47 -7.52
N TYR A 144 -15.39 0.62 -6.51
CA TYR A 144 -15.12 0.08 -5.18
C TYR A 144 -15.21 -1.45 -5.17
N GLY A 145 -16.21 -2.04 -5.82
CA GLY A 145 -16.34 -3.50 -5.91
C GLY A 145 -15.14 -4.15 -6.57
N SER A 146 -14.60 -3.54 -7.64
CA SER A 146 -13.37 -4.06 -8.26
C SER A 146 -12.09 -3.72 -7.48
N LEU A 147 -12.09 -2.67 -6.65
CA LEU A 147 -11.01 -2.46 -5.67
C LEU A 147 -11.00 -3.57 -4.61
N ASP A 148 -12.16 -3.99 -4.09
CA ASP A 148 -12.27 -5.06 -3.08
C ASP A 148 -11.66 -6.38 -3.59
N GLU A 149 -11.94 -6.74 -4.85
CA GLU A 149 -11.31 -7.89 -5.49
C GLU A 149 -9.78 -7.77 -5.57
N LEU A 150 -9.26 -6.60 -5.93
CA LEU A 150 -7.81 -6.36 -6.01
C LEU A 150 -7.15 -6.43 -4.64
N VAL A 151 -7.77 -5.81 -3.63
CA VAL A 151 -7.31 -5.87 -2.24
C VAL A 151 -7.26 -7.33 -1.79
N GLY A 152 -8.29 -8.13 -2.08
CA GLY A 152 -8.31 -9.57 -1.81
C GLY A 152 -7.16 -10.33 -2.50
N ARG A 153 -6.87 -10.03 -3.77
CA ARG A 153 -5.74 -10.63 -4.50
C ARG A 153 -4.39 -10.26 -3.89
N VAL A 154 -4.17 -8.99 -3.55
CA VAL A 154 -2.92 -8.53 -2.91
C VAL A 154 -2.75 -9.23 -1.55
N HIS A 155 -3.80 -9.32 -0.74
CA HIS A 155 -3.77 -10.03 0.55
C HIS A 155 -3.57 -11.55 0.42
N CYS A 156 -3.99 -12.16 -0.69
CA CYS A 156 -3.73 -13.57 -0.95
C CYS A 156 -2.29 -13.83 -1.42
N GLU A 157 -1.75 -12.97 -2.29
CA GLU A 157 -0.43 -13.17 -2.89
C GLU A 157 0.72 -12.70 -1.99
N ALA A 158 0.58 -11.55 -1.32
CA ALA A 158 1.68 -10.98 -0.53
C ALA A 158 2.20 -11.90 0.59
N PRO A 159 1.36 -12.61 1.38
CA PRO A 159 1.83 -13.54 2.40
C PRO A 159 2.63 -14.73 1.87
N LYS A 160 2.43 -15.15 0.62
CA LYS A 160 3.24 -16.22 -0.01
C LYS A 160 4.70 -15.81 -0.19
N HIS A 161 4.99 -14.52 -0.07
CA HIS A 161 6.30 -13.92 -0.25
C HIS A 161 6.85 -13.25 1.02
N LEU A 162 6.09 -13.31 2.13
CA LEU A 162 6.54 -12.95 3.46
C LEU A 162 7.29 -14.14 4.07
#